data_AF-A0A6B2G5N7-F1
#
_entry.id   AF-A0A6B2G5N7-F1
#
_cell.length_a   1.000
_cell.length_b   1.000
_cell.length_c   1.000
_cell.angle_alpha   90.00
_cell.angle_beta   90.00
_cell.angle_gamma   90.00
#
_symmetry.space_group_name_H-M   'P 1'
#
loop_
_entity.id
_entity.type
_entity.pdbx_description
1 polymer ?
#
loop_
_entity_poly.entity_id
_entity_poly.type
_entity_poly.pdbx_seq_one_letter_code
_entity_poly.pdbx_strand_id
1 'polypeptide(L)'
;LIVTTLAQILINRFWFNLEYDKCIQNLRLHHQLIPNRIQYESHNQPSDSLFDYLAEKGHSFEPIYRCRRSAANTIFVSQADSLNSDVRTITAIGDSRKYGGVAGY
;
A
#
# COMPACT_ATOMS: atom_id res chain seq x y z
N LEU A 1 -1.91 -7.57 9.80
CA LEU A 1 -1.64 -6.37 8.96
C LEU A 1 -0.35 -6.45 8.12
N ILE A 2 0.81 -6.90 8.63
CA ILE A 2 2.07 -6.88 7.85
C ILE A 2 1.95 -7.64 6.51
N VAL A 3 1.43 -8.87 6.53
CA VAL A 3 1.32 -9.72 5.33
C VAL A 3 0.45 -9.06 4.25
N THR A 4 -0.74 -8.57 4.62
CA THR A 4 -1.63 -7.91 3.66
C THR A 4 -1.09 -6.57 3.19
N THR A 5 -0.32 -5.84 4.03
CA THR A 5 0.37 -4.60 3.62
C THR A 5 1.40 -4.90 2.54
N LEU A 6 2.28 -5.89 2.77
CA LEU A 6 3.28 -6.28 1.79
C LEU A 6 2.61 -6.76 0.49
N ALA A 7 1.60 -7.62 0.60
CA ALA A 7 0.85 -8.10 -0.56
C ALA A 7 0.25 -6.95 -1.38
N GLN A 8 -0.38 -5.97 -0.73
CA GLN A 8 -0.94 -4.80 -1.43
C GLN A 8 0.14 -3.94 -2.09
N ILE A 9 1.29 -3.71 -1.45
CA ILE A 9 2.40 -2.95 -2.07
C ILE A 9 2.90 -3.68 -3.32
N LEU A 10 3.04 -5.00 -3.26
CA LEU A 10 3.44 -5.82 -4.41
C LEU A 10 2.38 -5.81 -5.51
N ILE A 11 1.09 -5.92 -5.18
CA ILE A 11 -0.02 -5.83 -6.13
C ILE A 11 -0.05 -4.46 -6.81
N ASN A 12 0.04 -3.39 -6.02
CA ASN A 12 0.09 -2.02 -6.51
C ASN A 12 1.24 -1.82 -7.50
N ARG A 13 2.43 -2.36 -7.19
CA ARG A 13 3.59 -2.19 -8.06
C ARG A 13 3.55 -3.08 -9.29
N PHE A 14 3.31 -4.37 -9.14
CA PHE A 14 3.51 -5.35 -10.22
C PHE A 14 2.27 -5.56 -11.07
N TRP A 15 1.07 -5.51 -10.49
CA TRP A 15 -0.18 -5.69 -11.25
C TRP A 15 -0.76 -4.37 -11.74
N PHE A 16 -0.77 -3.35 -10.89
CA PHE A 16 -1.37 -2.06 -11.24
C PHE A 16 -0.36 -1.05 -11.78
N ASN A 17 0.93 -1.39 -11.80
CA ASN A 17 2.03 -0.54 -12.25
C ASN A 17 1.94 0.90 -11.69
N LEU A 18 1.55 1.01 -10.41
CA LEU A 18 1.42 2.32 -9.78
C LEU A 18 2.79 2.95 -9.58
N GLU A 19 2.79 4.28 -9.52
CA GLU A 19 3.97 5.06 -9.12
C GLU A 19 4.45 4.61 -7.73
N TYR A 20 5.77 4.68 -7.52
CA TYR A 20 6.40 4.13 -6.33
C TYR A 20 5.80 4.68 -5.02
N ASP A 21 5.51 5.99 -4.96
CA ASP A 21 4.91 6.61 -3.77
C ASP A 21 3.46 6.11 -3.55
N LYS A 22 2.66 6.08 -4.62
CA LYS A 22 1.28 5.55 -4.57
C LYS A 22 1.22 4.09 -4.11
N CYS A 23 2.23 3.27 -4.46
CA CYS A 23 2.29 1.88 -4.00
C CYS A 23 2.25 1.76 -2.47
N ILE A 24 2.83 2.73 -1.76
CA ILE A 24 2.96 2.74 -0.30
C ILE A 24 1.86 3.60 0.33
N GLN A 25 1.54 4.76 -0.22
CA GLN A 25 0.59 5.68 0.40
C GLN A 25 -0.87 5.32 0.19
N ASN A 26 -1.20 4.51 -0.83
CA ASN A 26 -2.58 4.10 -1.10
C ASN A 26 -3.27 3.49 0.12
N LEU A 27 -4.60 3.68 0.18
CA LEU A 27 -5.45 3.10 1.22
C LEU A 27 -5.28 1.58 1.27
N ARG A 28 -5.12 1.05 2.49
CA ARG A 28 -4.95 -0.38 2.72
C ARG A 28 -6.21 -1.01 3.29
N LEU A 29 -6.50 -2.22 2.81
CA LEU A 29 -7.53 -3.10 3.36
C LEU A 29 -6.88 -4.27 4.10
N HIS A 30 -7.56 -4.80 5.10
CA HIS A 30 -7.08 -5.97 5.83
C HIS A 30 -8.22 -6.86 6.26
N HIS A 31 -8.10 -8.14 5.95
CA HIS A 31 -8.93 -9.20 6.49
C HIS A 31 -8.00 -10.35 6.88
N GLN A 32 -8.32 -11.04 7.97
CA GLN A 32 -7.51 -12.14 8.51
C GLN A 32 -8.37 -13.34 8.91
N LEU A 33 -9.51 -13.52 8.23
CA LEU A 33 -10.58 -14.50 8.49
C LEU A 33 -11.32 -14.25 9.82
N ILE A 34 -10.60 -14.16 10.94
CA ILE A 34 -11.13 -13.92 12.28
C ILE A 34 -10.42 -12.70 12.89
N PRO A 35 -11.13 -11.62 13.27
CA PRO A 35 -12.58 -11.43 13.13
C PRO A 35 -13.01 -11.32 11.66
N ASN A 36 -14.24 -11.78 11.36
CA ASN A 36 -14.79 -11.77 9.99
C ASN A 36 -15.30 -10.40 9.58
N ARG A 37 -14.36 -9.46 9.37
CA ARG A 37 -14.63 -8.11 8.91
C ARG A 37 -13.42 -7.54 8.17
N ILE A 38 -13.70 -6.73 7.16
CA ILE A 38 -12.68 -6.00 6.42
C ILE A 38 -12.35 -4.74 7.21
N GLN A 39 -11.12 -4.65 7.69
CA GLN A 39 -10.59 -3.45 8.29
C GLN A 39 -10.01 -2.54 7.21
N TYR A 40 -10.24 -1.24 7.32
CA TYR A 40 -9.77 -0.26 6.34
C TYR A 40 -9.20 0.99 7.00
N GLU A 41 -8.31 1.68 6.29
CA GLU A 41 -7.71 2.93 6.76
C GLU A 41 -8.68 4.10 6.58
N SER A 42 -9.05 4.80 7.66
CA SER A 42 -10.10 5.83 7.61
C SER A 42 -9.65 7.23 7.16
N HIS A 43 -8.34 7.46 7.02
CA HIS A 43 -7.69 8.76 6.74
C HIS A 43 -7.86 9.16 5.28
N ASN A 44 -8.02 8.17 4.41
CA ASN A 44 -8.43 8.34 3.03
C ASN A 44 -9.82 7.75 2.89
N GLN A 45 -10.79 8.53 2.42
CA GLN A 45 -12.11 7.99 2.14
C GLN A 45 -11.97 7.01 0.97
N PRO A 46 -12.34 5.73 1.16
CA PRO A 46 -12.40 4.82 0.04
C PRO A 46 -13.49 5.30 -0.94
N SER A 47 -13.38 4.90 -2.20
CA SER A 47 -14.49 5.14 -3.14
C SER A 47 -15.73 4.40 -2.65
N ASP A 48 -16.83 5.14 -2.45
CA ASP A 48 -18.10 4.60 -1.97
C ASP A 48 -18.55 3.40 -2.82
N SER A 49 -18.31 3.45 -4.14
CA SER A 49 -18.66 2.36 -5.07
C SER A 49 -18.03 1.00 -4.76
N LEU A 50 -16.79 0.96 -4.24
CA LEU A 50 -16.13 -0.29 -3.87
C LEU A 50 -16.72 -0.88 -2.59
N PHE A 51 -17.05 -0.03 -1.63
CA PHE A 51 -17.61 -0.44 -0.35
C PHE A 51 -19.04 -0.92 -0.51
N ASP A 52 -19.83 -0.22 -1.33
CA ASP A 52 -21.19 -0.64 -1.70
C ASP A 52 -21.15 -2.02 -2.37
N TYR A 53 -20.27 -2.22 -3.36
CA TYR A 53 -20.12 -3.52 -4.02
C TYR A 53 -19.73 -4.65 -3.06
N LEU A 54 -18.77 -4.41 -2.17
CA LEU A 54 -18.34 -5.42 -1.20
C LEU A 54 -19.40 -5.66 -0.10
N ALA A 55 -20.16 -4.63 0.27
CA ALA A 55 -21.31 -4.75 1.18
C ALA A 55 -22.41 -5.61 0.57
N GLU A 56 -22.73 -5.43 -0.73
CA GLU A 56 -23.66 -6.28 -1.48
C GLU A 56 -23.21 -7.75 -1.51
N LYS A 57 -21.89 -8.00 -1.47
CA LYS A 57 -21.32 -9.35 -1.35
C LYS A 57 -21.32 -9.91 0.08
N GLY A 58 -21.83 -9.15 1.05
CA GLY A 58 -21.98 -9.58 2.45
C GLY A 58 -20.75 -9.30 3.33
N HIS A 59 -19.81 -8.46 2.89
CA HIS A 59 -18.70 -8.07 3.73
C HIS A 59 -19.12 -7.02 4.76
N SER A 60 -18.60 -7.17 5.99
CA SER A 60 -18.71 -6.16 7.04
C SER A 60 -17.41 -5.36 7.13
N PHE A 61 -17.50 -4.09 7.54
CA PHE A 61 -16.36 -3.18 7.57
C PHE A 61 -16.08 -2.64 8.97
N GLU A 62 -14.81 -2.40 9.27
CA GLU A 62 -14.38 -1.75 10.50
C GLU A 62 -13.28 -0.70 10.20
N PRO A 63 -13.54 0.59 10.45
CA PRO A 63 -12.51 1.62 10.26
C PRO A 63 -11.38 1.50 11.27
N ILE A 64 -10.13 1.68 10.81
CA ILE A 64 -8.93 1.82 11.64
C ILE A 64 -8.56 3.31 11.73
N TYR A 65 -9.02 3.97 12.79
CA TYR A 65 -8.79 5.40 13.03
C TYR A 65 -7.34 5.77 13.36
N ARG A 66 -6.55 4.82 13.87
CA ARG A 66 -5.13 5.03 14.18
C ARG A 66 -4.27 4.14 13.28
N CYS A 67 -3.90 4.63 12.10
CA CYS A 67 -2.91 3.96 11.24
C CYS A 67 -1.49 4.11 11.78
N ARG A 68 -1.28 3.61 13.00
CA ARG A 68 0.05 3.25 13.49
C ARG A 68 0.33 1.76 13.34
N ARG A 69 -0.55 1.04 12.64
CA ARG A 69 -0.44 -0.39 12.43
C ARG A 69 0.14 -0.64 11.02
N SER A 70 1.33 -1.23 10.96
CA SER A 70 2.08 -1.53 9.73
C SER A 70 2.57 -0.28 8.98
N ALA A 71 3.88 -0.01 9.09
CA ALA A 71 4.57 1.01 8.30
C ALA A 71 5.57 0.32 7.38
N ALA A 72 5.54 0.64 6.09
CA ALA A 72 6.40 0.03 5.09
C ALA A 72 7.42 1.04 4.55
N ASN A 73 8.70 0.78 4.82
CA ASN A 73 9.80 1.49 4.16
C ASN A 73 10.32 0.60 3.05
N THR A 74 10.41 1.14 1.85
CA THR A 74 10.71 0.35 0.65
C THR A 74 11.81 1.02 -0.16
N ILE A 75 12.66 0.19 -0.78
CA ILE A 75 13.66 0.62 -1.75
C ILE A 75 13.33 -0.08 -3.06
N PHE A 76 12.99 0.69 -4.09
CA PHE A 76 12.82 0.21 -5.44
C PHE A 76 14.15 0.35 -6.18
N VAL A 77 14.55 -0.71 -6.88
CA VAL A 77 15.72 -0.70 -7.77
C VAL A 77 15.21 -0.97 -9.17
N SER A 78 15.35 0.01 -10.05
CA SER A 78 14.99 -0.12 -11.46
C SER A 78 16.21 0.04 -12.34
N GLN A 79 16.32 -0.78 -13.37
CA GLN A 79 17.30 -0.61 -14.43
C GLN A 79 16.74 0.39 -15.45
N ALA A 80 17.57 1.31 -15.92
CA ALA A 80 17.14 2.20 -17.00
C ALA A 80 17.14 1.44 -18.33
N ASP A 81 16.03 1.48 -19.07
CA ASP A 81 15.87 0.83 -20.40
C ASP A 81 16.70 1.48 -21.52
N SER A 82 17.60 2.41 -21.19
CA SER A 82 18.49 3.05 -22.17
C SER A 82 19.71 2.17 -22.42
N LEU A 83 20.26 2.21 -23.64
CA LEU A 83 21.37 1.43 -24.22
C LEU A 83 22.63 1.20 -23.35
N ASN A 84 22.73 1.77 -22.15
CA ASN A 84 23.74 1.50 -21.14
C ASN A 84 23.13 0.67 -19.99
N SER A 85 23.36 -0.63 -20.04
CA SER A 85 22.90 -1.64 -19.09
C SER A 85 23.35 -1.44 -17.63
N ASP A 86 24.25 -0.50 -17.35
CA ASP A 86 24.87 -0.34 -16.03
C ASP A 86 24.21 0.74 -15.15
N VAL A 87 23.28 1.54 -15.69
CA VAL A 87 22.63 2.60 -14.90
C VAL A 87 21.44 2.03 -14.13
N ARG A 88 21.56 2.05 -12.79
CA ARG A 88 20.50 1.68 -11.85
C ARG A 88 19.96 2.92 -11.16
N THR A 89 18.65 3.06 -11.15
CA THR A 89 17.95 4.07 -10.36
C THR A 89 17.45 3.43 -9.08
N ILE A 90 17.79 4.04 -7.94
CA ILE A 90 17.34 3.63 -6.62
C ILE A 90 16.32 4.66 -6.13
N THR A 91 15.14 4.21 -5.75
CA THR A 91 14.08 5.06 -5.20
C THR A 91 13.66 4.53 -3.84
N ALA A 92 14.00 5.26 -2.78
CA ALA A 92 13.59 4.94 -1.42
C ALA A 92 12.35 5.74 -1.05
N ILE A 93 11.35 5.08 -0.44
CA ILE A 93 10.14 5.74 0.06
C ILE A 93 9.82 5.27 1.47
N GLY A 94 9.54 6.25 2.34
CA GLY A 94 9.10 6.05 3.72
C GLY A 94 7.59 6.16 3.85
N ASP A 95 7.01 5.37 4.75
CA ASP A 95 5.57 5.41 5.01
C ASP A 95 5.19 6.66 5.83
N SER A 96 4.31 7.50 5.27
CA SER A 96 3.83 8.70 5.95
C SER A 96 3.08 8.38 7.25
N ARG A 97 2.49 7.17 7.35
CA ARG A 97 1.76 6.67 8.53
C ARG A 97 2.60 6.63 9.81
N LYS A 98 3.93 6.56 9.68
CA LYS A 98 4.88 6.60 10.80
C LYS A 98 5.94 7.68 10.62
N TYR A 99 5.62 8.74 9.88
CA TYR A 99 6.53 9.87 9.62
C TYR A 99 7.87 9.42 9.02
N GLY A 100 7.84 8.40 8.15
CA GLY A 100 9.04 7.83 7.55
C GLY A 100 9.77 8.85 6.68
N GLY A 101 11.03 9.13 7.02
CA GLY A 101 11.95 9.89 6.18
C GLY A 101 12.86 8.97 5.38
N VAL A 102 13.36 9.47 4.25
CA VAL A 102 14.33 8.79 3.40
C VAL A 102 15.51 9.72 3.13
N ALA A 103 16.70 9.15 3.03
CA ALA A 103 17.93 9.85 2.70
C ALA A 103 18.79 8.96 1.80
N GLY A 104 19.64 9.59 0.98
CA GLY A 104 20.55 8.93 0.05
C GLY A 104 21.66 9.87 -0.40
N TYR A 105 22.67 9.32 -1.05
CA TYR A 105 23.80 10.03 -1.66
C TYR A 105 24.11 9.44 -3.03
#